data_AF-A0A410PTA2-F1
#
_entry.id   AF-A0A410PTA2-F1
#
_cell.length_a   1.000
_cell.length_b   1.000
_cell.length_c   1.000
_cell.angle_alpha   90.00
_cell.angle_beta   90.00
_cell.angle_gamma   90.00
#
_symmetry.space_group_name_H-M   'P 1'
#
loop_
_entity.id
_entity.type
_entity.pdbx_description
1 polymer ?
#
loop_
_entity_poly.entity_id
_entity_poly.type
_entity_poly.pdbx_seq_one_letter_code
_entity_poly.pdbx_strand_id
1 'polypeptide(L)'
;MWNSNKSLQLSCICTRFVMVLVVVCAAALPYLIDIYLSIGPHYISEMDMGPFMVILYACCIPALAALFNLDRLLRNIKKEEVFTDKNVTCLRRISWCCFGAAVLVVMAGYYYFLFYFVAVVIAFIGLILRVVKNVIEQAVIIKAENDFTI
;
A
#
# COMPACT_ATOMS: atom_id res chain seq x y z
N MET A 1 -9.88 -20.93 20.82
CA MET A 1 -10.37 -21.01 19.43
C MET A 1 -10.28 -19.64 18.80
N TRP A 2 -9.53 -19.51 17.70
CA TRP A 2 -9.29 -18.23 17.01
C TRP A 2 -10.56 -17.83 16.24
N ASN A 3 -11.13 -16.65 16.54
CA ASN A 3 -12.40 -16.18 15.95
C ASN A 3 -12.12 -15.10 14.88
N SER A 4 -12.90 -15.06 13.79
CA SER A 4 -12.74 -14.13 12.66
C SER A 4 -12.69 -12.65 13.08
N ASN A 5 -13.39 -12.30 14.15
CA ASN A 5 -13.35 -10.97 14.75
C ASN A 5 -11.98 -10.62 15.38
N LYS A 6 -11.24 -11.59 15.91
CA LYS A 6 -9.91 -11.38 16.52
C LYS A 6 -8.83 -11.24 15.46
N SER A 7 -8.89 -11.98 14.34
CA SER A 7 -8.00 -11.77 13.19
C SER A 7 -8.19 -10.39 12.57
N LEU A 8 -9.44 -9.96 12.36
CA LEU A 8 -9.73 -8.63 11.80
C LEU A 8 -9.23 -7.49 12.71
N GLN A 9 -9.38 -7.65 14.04
CA GLN A 9 -8.82 -6.70 15.00
C GLN A 9 -7.29 -6.65 14.92
N LEU A 10 -6.62 -7.81 14.83
CA LEU A 10 -5.18 -7.86 14.68
C LEU A 10 -4.72 -7.18 13.39
N SER A 11 -5.40 -7.42 12.27
CA SER A 11 -5.10 -6.77 10.99
C SER A 11 -5.21 -5.24 11.09
N CYS A 12 -6.25 -4.71 11.75
CA CYS A 12 -6.39 -3.26 11.95
C CYS A 12 -5.21 -2.68 12.76
N ILE A 13 -4.85 -3.34 13.86
CA ILE A 13 -3.74 -2.90 14.72
C ILE A 13 -2.43 -2.93 13.93
N CYS A 14 -2.21 -4.01 13.19
CA CYS A 14 -1.04 -4.17 12.32
C CYS A 14 -0.97 -3.06 11.26
N THR A 15 -2.07 -2.76 10.56
CA THR A 15 -2.10 -1.68 9.55
C THR A 15 -1.76 -0.32 10.15
N ARG A 16 -2.28 0.01 11.33
CA ARG A 16 -1.96 1.27 12.02
C ARG A 16 -0.52 1.32 12.48
N PHE A 17 0.00 0.20 12.98
CA PHE A 17 1.40 0.09 13.36
C PHE A 17 2.32 0.34 12.15
N VAL A 18 2.03 -0.29 11.00
CA VAL A 18 2.77 -0.06 9.76
C VAL A 18 2.65 1.40 9.30
N MET A 19 1.49 2.03 9.44
CA MET A 19 1.31 3.45 9.11
C MET A 19 2.21 4.35 9.96
N VAL A 20 2.28 4.12 11.27
CA VAL A 20 3.19 4.84 12.17
C VAL A 20 4.65 4.56 11.78
N LEU A 21 4.99 3.32 11.50
CA LEU A 21 6.34 2.93 11.06
C LEU A 21 6.76 3.70 9.80
N VAL A 22 5.88 3.82 8.80
CA VAL A 22 6.17 4.58 7.57
C VAL A 22 6.43 6.06 7.87
N VAL A 23 5.65 6.68 8.76
CA VAL A 23 5.86 8.09 9.16
C VAL A 23 7.18 8.26 9.91
N VAL A 24 7.51 7.35 10.82
CA VAL A 24 8.78 7.36 11.56
C VAL A 24 9.96 7.17 10.62
N CYS A 25 9.87 6.22 9.68
CA CYS A 25 10.89 6.01 8.65
C CYS A 25 11.05 7.23 7.74
N ALA A 26 9.96 7.92 7.38
CA ALA A 26 10.03 9.16 6.60
C ALA A 26 10.72 10.30 7.37
N ALA A 27 10.45 10.43 8.67
CA ALA A 27 11.10 11.42 9.53
C ALA A 27 12.59 11.09 9.77
N ALA A 28 12.91 9.81 9.91
CA ALA A 28 14.27 9.31 10.08
C ALA A 28 15.05 9.17 8.76
N LEU A 29 14.42 9.42 7.61
CA LEU A 29 15.01 9.24 6.28
C LEU A 29 16.38 9.92 6.08
N PRO A 30 16.61 11.20 6.48
CA PRO A 30 17.94 11.82 6.36
C PRO A 30 19.00 11.01 7.10
N TYR A 31 18.71 10.63 8.34
CA TYR A 31 19.62 9.83 9.17
C TYR A 31 19.83 8.41 8.59
N LEU A 32 18.79 7.81 8.01
CA LEU A 32 18.89 6.50 7.36
C LEU A 32 19.77 6.55 6.11
N ILE A 33 19.70 7.63 5.32
CA ILE A 33 20.59 7.84 4.17
C ILE A 33 22.03 8.05 4.63
N ASP A 34 22.26 8.84 5.68
CA ASP A 34 23.60 9.05 6.25
C ASP A 34 24.22 7.74 6.75
N ILE A 35 23.45 6.92 7.47
CA ILE A 35 23.89 5.57 7.88
C ILE A 35 24.22 4.72 6.67
N TYR A 36 23.33 4.68 5.68
CA TYR A 36 23.52 3.88 4.48
C TYR A 36 24.78 4.28 3.72
N LEU A 37 25.07 5.59 3.65
CA LEU A 37 26.29 6.12 3.05
C LEU A 37 27.55 5.76 3.83
N SER A 38 27.46 5.73 5.16
CA SER A 38 28.62 5.40 6.02
C SER A 38 29.01 3.91 5.96
N ILE A 39 28.06 3.03 5.64
CA ILE A 39 28.25 1.57 5.65
C ILE A 39 28.37 0.99 4.23
N GLY A 40 27.73 1.62 3.24
CA GLY A 40 27.60 1.09 1.88
C GLY A 40 28.77 1.45 0.97
N PRO A 41 28.98 0.68 -0.13
CA PRO A 41 29.91 1.10 -1.17
C PRO A 41 29.34 2.33 -1.89
N HIS A 42 30.20 3.31 -2.19
CA HIS A 42 29.83 4.61 -2.77
C HIS A 42 29.33 4.45 -4.22
N TYR A 43 28.08 4.04 -4.41
CA TYR A 43 27.46 3.85 -5.74
C TYR A 43 26.67 5.06 -6.24
N ILE A 44 26.20 5.92 -5.34
CA ILE A 44 25.42 7.13 -5.69
C ILE A 44 26.37 8.32 -5.68
N SER A 45 26.43 9.06 -6.79
CA SER A 45 27.18 10.32 -6.85
C SER A 45 26.52 11.36 -5.94
N GLU A 46 27.29 12.27 -5.33
CA GLU A 46 26.72 13.32 -4.44
C GLU A 46 25.63 14.16 -5.12
N MET A 47 25.71 14.31 -6.44
CA MET A 47 24.73 15.04 -7.27
C MET A 47 23.36 14.35 -7.38
N ASP A 48 23.31 13.03 -7.18
CA ASP A 48 22.12 12.18 -7.37
C ASP A 48 21.34 11.94 -6.07
N MET A 49 21.89 12.35 -4.93
CA MET A 49 21.29 12.19 -3.59
C MET A 49 19.96 12.92 -3.45
N GLY A 50 19.91 14.19 -3.88
CA GLY A 50 18.72 15.03 -3.76
C GLY A 50 17.51 14.43 -4.48
N PRO A 51 17.60 14.11 -5.78
CA PRO A 51 16.51 13.49 -6.52
C PRO A 51 16.09 12.13 -5.95
N PHE A 52 17.02 11.29 -5.51
CA PHE A 52 16.71 10.01 -4.89
C PHE A 52 15.88 10.17 -3.60
N MET A 53 16.28 11.10 -2.73
CA MET A 53 15.55 11.40 -1.49
C MET A 53 14.14 11.94 -1.76
N VAL A 54 13.98 12.78 -2.80
CA VAL A 54 12.66 13.27 -3.25
C VAL A 54 11.77 12.10 -3.69
N ILE A 55 12.31 11.13 -4.44
CA ILE A 55 11.55 9.94 -4.87
C ILE A 55 11.12 9.11 -3.66
N LEU A 56 12.00 8.91 -2.67
CA LEU A 56 11.66 8.17 -1.44
C LEU A 56 10.54 8.86 -0.63
N TYR A 57 10.60 10.18 -0.46
CA TYR A 57 9.51 10.94 0.16
C TYR A 57 8.23 10.88 -0.65
N ALA A 58 8.33 10.99 -1.98
CA ALA A 58 7.18 10.87 -2.87
C ALA A 58 6.51 9.50 -2.72
N CYS A 59 7.27 8.41 -2.53
CA CYS A 59 6.75 7.06 -2.29
C CYS A 59 5.97 6.93 -0.98
N CYS A 60 6.28 7.72 0.04
CA CYS A 60 5.54 7.71 1.31
C CYS A 60 4.06 8.13 1.11
N ILE A 61 3.79 9.04 0.17
CA ILE A 61 2.44 9.56 -0.09
C ILE A 61 1.47 8.45 -0.55
N PRO A 62 1.72 7.71 -1.66
CA PRO A 62 0.85 6.61 -2.07
C PRO A 62 0.85 5.45 -1.06
N ALA A 63 1.97 5.19 -0.35
CA ALA A 63 2.02 4.17 0.69
C ALA A 63 1.07 4.47 1.86
N LEU A 64 1.11 5.70 2.39
CA LEU A 64 0.21 6.14 3.47
C LEU A 64 -1.24 6.20 2.99
N ALA A 65 -1.48 6.69 1.77
CA ALA A 65 -2.82 6.70 1.17
C ALA A 65 -3.38 5.27 1.03
N ALA A 66 -2.57 4.30 0.60
CA ALA A 66 -2.96 2.90 0.51
C ALA A 66 -3.31 2.32 1.90
N LEU A 67 -2.45 2.56 2.91
CA LEU A 67 -2.67 2.09 4.28
C LEU A 67 -3.93 2.70 4.91
N PHE A 68 -4.22 3.98 4.65
CA PHE A 68 -5.41 4.64 5.17
C PHE A 68 -6.69 4.05 4.57
N ASN A 69 -6.71 3.84 3.24
CA ASN A 69 -7.85 3.19 2.59
C ASN A 69 -8.00 1.72 3.05
N LEU A 70 -6.88 1.03 3.36
CA LEU A 70 -6.90 -0.33 3.89
C LEU A 70 -7.45 -0.39 5.33
N ASP A 71 -7.05 0.53 6.23
CA ASP A 71 -7.64 0.62 7.58
C ASP A 71 -9.14 0.92 7.50
N ARG A 72 -9.57 1.78 6.57
CA ARG A 72 -10.99 2.05 6.34
C ARG A 72 -11.75 0.80 5.85
N LEU A 73 -11.17 0.05 4.92
CA LEU A 73 -11.74 -1.21 4.43
C LEU A 73 -11.88 -2.24 5.56
N LEU A 74 -10.84 -2.42 6.38
CA LEU A 74 -10.89 -3.33 7.53
C LEU A 74 -11.94 -2.91 8.57
N ARG A 75 -12.12 -1.60 8.81
CA ARG A 75 -13.19 -1.10 9.69
C ARG A 75 -14.58 -1.37 9.15
N ASN A 76 -14.78 -1.28 7.83
CA ASN A 76 -16.07 -1.59 7.21
C ASN A 76 -16.36 -3.09 7.29
N ILE A 77 -15.36 -3.94 7.09
CA ILE A 77 -15.48 -5.40 7.27
C ILE A 77 -15.85 -5.74 8.72
N LYS A 78 -15.24 -5.05 9.70
CA LYS A 78 -15.57 -5.21 11.13
C LYS A 78 -17.02 -4.85 11.47
N LYS A 79 -17.66 -3.98 10.68
CA LYS A 79 -19.07 -3.60 10.82
C LYS A 79 -20.01 -4.53 10.05
N GLU A 80 -19.51 -5.65 9.52
CA GLU A 80 -20.25 -6.60 8.67
C GLU A 80 -20.73 -6.01 7.33
N GLU A 81 -20.30 -4.78 7.00
CA GLU A 81 -20.62 -4.09 5.74
C GLU A 81 -19.61 -4.43 4.64
N VAL A 82 -19.38 -5.73 4.40
CA VAL A 82 -18.36 -6.22 3.45
C VAL A 82 -18.75 -5.94 1.99
N PHE A 83 -20.04 -6.13 1.67
CA PHE A 83 -20.59 -6.00 0.31
C PHE A 83 -21.20 -4.62 0.06
N THR A 84 -20.37 -3.59 0.09
CA THR A 84 -20.79 -2.22 -0.21
C THR A 84 -19.94 -1.63 -1.33
N ASP A 85 -20.54 -0.82 -2.21
CA ASP A 85 -19.83 -0.11 -3.28
C ASP A 85 -18.70 0.79 -2.75
N LYS A 86 -18.83 1.22 -1.49
CA LYS A 86 -17.81 1.97 -0.75
C LYS A 86 -16.52 1.18 -0.62
N ASN A 87 -16.59 -0.13 -0.36
CA ASN A 87 -15.41 -0.99 -0.22
C ASN A 87 -14.74 -1.26 -1.57
N VAL A 88 -15.53 -1.44 -2.63
CA VAL A 88 -15.04 -1.56 -4.02
C VAL A 88 -14.27 -0.30 -4.43
N THR A 89 -14.78 0.88 -4.07
CA THR A 89 -14.11 2.16 -4.31
C THR A 89 -12.83 2.31 -3.49
N CYS A 90 -12.81 1.84 -2.23
CA CYS A 90 -11.58 1.82 -1.42
C CYS A 90 -10.51 0.93 -2.06
N LEU A 91 -10.86 -0.29 -2.48
CA LEU A 91 -9.94 -1.19 -3.21
C LEU A 91 -9.42 -0.57 -4.50
N ARG A 92 -10.27 0.12 -5.24
CA ARG A 92 -9.86 0.87 -6.44
C ARG A 92 -8.78 1.90 -6.12
N ARG A 93 -8.96 2.66 -5.03
CA ARG A 93 -7.97 3.65 -4.59
C ARG A 93 -6.65 2.99 -4.17
N ILE A 94 -6.69 1.92 -3.37
CA ILE A 94 -5.48 1.20 -2.94
C ILE A 94 -4.72 0.69 -4.17
N SER A 95 -5.41 0.08 -5.13
CA SER A 95 -4.78 -0.40 -6.37
C SER A 95 -4.09 0.72 -7.15
N TRP A 96 -4.75 1.87 -7.35
CA TRP A 96 -4.12 3.04 -7.99
C TRP A 96 -2.92 3.57 -7.20
N CYS A 97 -2.96 3.57 -5.87
CA CYS A 97 -1.82 3.91 -5.03
C CYS A 97 -0.64 2.95 -5.25
N CYS A 98 -0.90 1.64 -5.38
CA CYS A 98 0.15 0.65 -5.69
C CYS A 98 0.79 0.92 -7.07
N PHE A 99 0.00 1.20 -8.11
CA PHE A 99 0.56 1.54 -9.42
C PHE A 99 1.36 2.85 -9.39
N GLY A 100 0.87 3.87 -8.68
CA GLY A 100 1.62 5.11 -8.48
C GLY A 100 2.94 4.88 -7.75
N ALA A 101 2.93 4.10 -6.68
CA ALA A 101 4.14 3.72 -5.95
C ALA A 101 5.10 2.91 -6.84
N ALA A 102 4.60 1.98 -7.66
CA ALA A 102 5.43 1.21 -8.59
C ALA A 102 6.17 2.14 -9.57
N VAL A 103 5.49 3.14 -10.16
CA VAL A 103 6.13 4.12 -11.05
C VAL A 103 7.24 4.90 -10.35
N LEU A 104 6.99 5.37 -9.12
CA LEU A 104 8.00 6.07 -8.33
C LEU A 104 9.21 5.16 -8.03
N VAL A 105 8.96 3.90 -7.69
CA VAL A 105 10.02 2.91 -7.40
C VAL A 105 10.79 2.52 -8.65
N VAL A 106 10.17 2.48 -9.84
CA VAL A 106 10.88 2.31 -11.12
C VAL A 106 11.85 3.47 -11.36
N MET A 107 11.46 4.71 -11.05
CA MET A 107 12.38 5.86 -11.15
C MET A 107 13.57 5.72 -10.19
N ALA A 108 13.34 5.21 -8.97
CA ALA A 108 14.43 4.87 -8.04
C ALA A 108 15.32 3.72 -8.56
N GLY A 109 14.81 2.88 -9.46
CA GLY A 109 15.55 1.82 -10.15
C GLY A 109 16.75 2.29 -10.96
N TYR A 110 16.75 3.56 -11.40
CA TYR A 110 17.90 4.15 -12.08
C TYR A 110 19.17 4.12 -11.21
N TYR A 111 19.02 4.34 -9.90
CA TYR A 111 20.13 4.34 -8.95
C TYR A 111 20.54 2.93 -8.53
N TYR A 112 19.57 2.02 -8.41
CA TYR A 112 19.80 0.66 -7.95
C TYR A 112 18.88 -0.32 -8.66
N PHE A 113 19.49 -1.28 -9.36
CA PHE A 113 18.77 -2.29 -10.12
C PHE A 113 17.74 -3.08 -9.29
N LEU A 114 18.00 -3.28 -8.00
CA LEU A 114 17.09 -3.97 -7.08
C LEU A 114 15.70 -3.32 -6.99
N PHE A 115 15.57 -2.00 -7.14
CA PHE A 115 14.27 -1.35 -7.09
C PHE A 115 13.40 -1.68 -8.30
N TYR A 116 13.95 -2.05 -9.45
CA TYR A 116 13.12 -2.56 -10.56
C TYR A 116 12.40 -3.84 -10.18
N PHE A 117 13.07 -4.75 -9.46
CA PHE A 117 12.44 -5.96 -8.94
C PHE A 117 11.34 -5.63 -7.93
N VAL A 118 11.62 -4.69 -7.01
CA VAL A 118 10.61 -4.22 -6.04
C VAL A 118 9.40 -3.59 -6.72
N ALA A 119 9.61 -2.78 -7.77
CA ALA A 119 8.53 -2.17 -8.53
C ALA A 119 7.62 -3.22 -9.19
N VAL A 120 8.20 -4.30 -9.75
CA VAL A 120 7.43 -5.41 -10.33
C VAL A 120 6.55 -6.06 -9.28
N VAL A 121 7.09 -6.31 -8.07
CA VAL A 121 6.32 -6.87 -6.95
C VAL A 121 5.17 -5.93 -6.55
N ILE A 122 5.43 -4.63 -6.42
CA ILE A 122 4.40 -3.64 -6.07
C ILE A 122 3.31 -3.57 -7.15
N ALA A 123 3.69 -3.57 -8.43
CA ALA A 123 2.75 -3.58 -9.54
C ALA A 123 1.89 -4.85 -9.56
N PHE A 124 2.49 -6.00 -9.26
CA PHE A 124 1.80 -7.27 -9.15
C PHE A 124 0.78 -7.28 -7.99
N ILE A 125 1.15 -6.74 -6.82
CA ILE A 125 0.22 -6.52 -5.71
C ILE A 125 -0.94 -5.61 -6.15
N GLY A 126 -0.64 -4.53 -6.88
CA GLY A 126 -1.65 -3.64 -7.46
C GLY A 126 -2.64 -4.36 -8.39
N LEU A 127 -2.15 -5.34 -9.16
CA LEU A 127 -2.97 -6.19 -10.05
C LEU A 127 -3.83 -7.19 -9.26
N ILE A 128 -3.27 -7.84 -8.24
CA ILE A 128 -4.05 -8.70 -7.32
C ILE A 128 -5.22 -7.91 -6.72
N LEU A 129 -4.97 -6.68 -6.26
CA LEU A 129 -6.02 -5.83 -5.71
C LEU A 129 -7.11 -5.49 -6.72
N ARG A 130 -6.80 -5.39 -8.02
CA ARG A 130 -7.83 -5.25 -9.07
C ARG A 130 -8.68 -6.51 -9.20
N VAL A 131 -8.06 -7.69 -9.16
CA VAL A 131 -8.80 -8.97 -9.20
C VAL A 131 -9.73 -9.07 -7.99
N VAL A 132 -9.23 -8.79 -6.78
CA VAL A 132 -10.03 -8.80 -5.55
C VAL A 132 -11.17 -7.78 -5.62
N LYS A 133 -10.91 -6.56 -6.11
CA LYS A 133 -11.96 -5.56 -6.36
C LYS A 133 -13.06 -6.13 -7.25
N ASN A 134 -12.70 -6.72 -8.39
CA ASN A 134 -13.68 -7.23 -9.37
C ASN A 134 -14.51 -8.37 -8.77
N VAL A 135 -13.89 -9.26 -7.98
CA VAL A 135 -14.60 -10.34 -7.29
C VAL A 135 -15.61 -9.79 -6.27
N ILE A 136 -15.23 -8.78 -5.47
CA ILE A 136 -16.14 -8.16 -4.50
C ILE A 136 -17.27 -7.42 -5.19
N GLU A 137 -17.00 -6.73 -6.29
CA GLU A 137 -18.01 -6.06 -7.12
C GLU A 137 -19.06 -7.05 -7.65
N GLN A 138 -18.64 -8.21 -8.15
CA GLN A 138 -19.56 -9.28 -8.54
C GLN A 138 -20.38 -9.81 -7.35
N ALA A 139 -19.74 -9.97 -6.19
CA ALA A 139 -20.44 -10.42 -4.99
C ALA A 139 -21.48 -9.41 -4.49
N VAL A 140 -21.25 -8.10 -4.65
CA VAL A 140 -22.23 -7.05 -4.33
C VAL A 140 -23.44 -7.16 -5.25
N ILE A 141 -23.24 -7.37 -6.56
CA ILE A 141 -24.32 -7.50 -7.54
C ILE A 141 -25.21 -8.71 -7.21
N ILE A 142 -24.61 -9.87 -6.95
CA ILE A 142 -25.36 -11.10 -6.61
C ILE A 142 -26.18 -10.90 -5.33
N LYS A 143 -25.61 -10.24 -4.31
CA LYS A 143 -26.33 -9.94 -3.07
C LYS A 143 -27.52 -9.01 -3.34
N ALA A 144 -27.33 -7.97 -4.14
CA ALA A 144 -28.39 -7.04 -4.49
C ALA A 144 -29.53 -7.73 -5.23
N GLU A 145 -29.23 -8.58 -6.21
CA GLU A 145 -30.24 -9.35 -6.97
C GLU A 145 -31.09 -10.25 -6.04
N ASN A 146 -30.44 -10.93 -5.09
CA ASN A 146 -31.14 -11.77 -4.12
C ASN A 146 -32.06 -10.97 -3.19
N ASP A 147 -31.67 -9.75 -2.79
CA ASP A 147 -32.50 -8.87 -1.96
C ASP A 147 -33.75 -8.34 -2.71
N PHE A 148 -33.75 -8.33 -4.06
CA PHE A 148 -34.90 -7.91 -4.88
C PHE A 148 -35.89 -9.04 -5.23
N THR A 149 -35.57 -10.29 -4.88
CA THR A 149 -36.40 -11.47 -5.23
C THR A 149 -37.26 -11.96 -4.05
N ILE A 150 -37.21 -11.28 -2.90
CA ILE A 150 -38.04 -11.57 -1.71
C ILE A 150 -39.30 -10.69 -1.70
#